data_AF-A0A351J215-F1
#
_entry.id   AF-A0A351J215-F1
#
_cell.length_a   1.000
_cell.length_b   1.000
_cell.length_c   1.000
_cell.angle_alpha   90.00
_cell.angle_beta   90.00
_cell.angle_gamma   90.00
#
_symmetry.space_group_name_H-M   'P 1'
#
loop_
_entity.id
_entity.type
_entity.pdbx_description
1 polymer ?
#
loop_
_entity_poly.entity_id
_entity_poly.type
_entity_poly.pdbx_seq_one_letter_code
_entity_poly.pdbx_strand_id
1 'polypeptide(L)'
;RAKGLGAKVIVTEIDPIKAVEAVMDGFSVMPMEQAAGQGDFFITVTGCTSVIDHRSYAGMKDGAILCNAGHFNVEVDVAYLEENAKEVFTARQNIKGYRMKDGKTFYVIAEGRLVNLAAGDGHPAEIMDMSFSLQASAAYYLVKNQGKLTEKLIPLPYEVDQDVARTKLSFMGYEIDTLSEEQRKYLDSWQV
;
A
#
# COMPACT_ATOMS: atom_id res chain seq x y z
N ARG A 1 9.95 1.04 4.31
CA ARG A 1 10.94 0.04 4.76
C ARG A 1 12.15 -0.10 3.82
N ALA A 2 11.99 -0.08 2.50
CA ALA A 2 13.11 -0.19 1.55
C ALA A 2 14.30 0.75 1.85
N LYS A 3 14.04 2.05 2.10
CA LYS A 3 15.07 3.03 2.54
C LYS A 3 15.81 2.59 3.81
N GLY A 4 15.07 2.09 4.80
CA GLY A 4 15.64 1.60 6.06
C GLY A 4 16.48 0.33 5.92
N LEU A 5 16.31 -0.40 4.81
CA LEU A 5 17.14 -1.55 4.43
C LEU A 5 18.32 -1.15 3.52
N GLY A 6 18.52 0.15 3.26
CA GLY A 6 19.64 0.66 2.46
C GLY A 6 19.36 0.81 0.96
N ALA A 7 18.12 0.62 0.50
CA ALA A 7 17.78 0.79 -0.92
C ALA A 7 17.70 2.27 -1.32
N LYS A 8 18.14 2.58 -2.55
CA LYS A 8 17.82 3.84 -3.23
C LYS A 8 16.40 3.73 -3.79
N VAL A 9 15.48 4.52 -3.26
CA VAL A 9 14.05 4.46 -3.61
C VAL A 9 13.71 5.54 -4.64
N ILE A 10 13.05 5.11 -5.72
CA ILE A 10 12.44 5.97 -6.75
C ILE A 10 10.92 5.80 -6.64
N VAL A 11 10.18 6.91 -6.64
CA VAL A 11 8.72 6.95 -6.62
C VAL A 11 8.22 7.43 -7.97
N THR A 12 7.15 6.79 -8.46
CA THR A 12 6.42 7.22 -9.66
C THR A 12 5.03 7.65 -9.22
N GLU A 13 4.62 8.88 -9.52
CA GLU A 13 3.32 9.40 -9.10
C GLU A 13 2.67 10.28 -10.18
N ILE A 14 1.34 10.22 -10.22
CA ILE A 14 0.46 11.08 -10.99
C ILE A 14 -0.09 12.24 -10.14
N ASP A 15 -0.20 12.06 -8.82
CA ASP A 15 -0.66 13.11 -7.91
C ASP A 15 0.52 14.00 -7.51
N PRO A 16 0.50 15.31 -7.84
CA PRO A 16 1.58 16.22 -7.51
C PRO A 16 1.77 16.41 -5.99
N ILE A 17 0.72 16.29 -5.18
CA ILE A 17 0.83 16.39 -3.72
C ILE A 17 1.64 15.22 -3.18
N LYS A 18 1.31 14.00 -3.62
CA LYS A 18 2.03 12.77 -3.23
C LYS A 18 3.45 12.73 -3.78
N ALA A 19 3.67 13.23 -4.99
CA ALA A 19 5.00 13.40 -5.54
C ALA A 19 5.86 14.35 -4.68
N VAL A 20 5.32 15.48 -4.23
CA VAL A 20 6.05 16.41 -3.36
C VAL A 20 6.33 15.79 -1.99
N GLU A 21 5.36 15.10 -1.38
CA GLU A 21 5.57 14.35 -0.12
C GLU A 21 6.76 13.39 -0.25
N ALA A 22 6.82 12.61 -1.35
CA ALA A 22 7.92 11.68 -1.60
C ALA A 22 9.28 12.38 -1.74
N VAL A 23 9.33 13.54 -2.41
CA VAL A 23 10.57 14.35 -2.50
C VAL A 23 10.99 14.85 -1.12
N MET A 24 10.05 15.30 -0.29
CA MET A 24 10.34 15.78 1.07
C MET A 24 10.84 14.66 1.99
N ASP A 25 10.40 13.42 1.76
CA ASP A 25 10.93 12.22 2.41
C ASP A 25 12.32 11.78 1.88
N GLY A 26 12.85 12.49 0.90
CA GLY A 26 14.18 12.28 0.31
C GLY A 26 14.21 11.21 -0.78
N PHE A 27 13.09 10.93 -1.44
CA PHE A 27 13.02 10.03 -2.58
C PHE A 27 13.23 10.77 -3.91
N SER A 28 13.74 10.05 -4.91
CA SER A 28 13.71 10.54 -6.29
C SER A 28 12.33 10.31 -6.89
N VAL A 29 11.78 11.28 -7.62
CA VAL A 29 10.51 11.14 -8.34
C VAL A 29 10.76 11.27 -9.83
N MET A 30 10.27 10.32 -10.62
CA MET A 30 10.36 10.34 -12.08
C MET A 30 9.29 9.46 -12.74
N PRO A 31 9.02 9.63 -14.05
CA PRO A 31 8.13 8.73 -14.79
C PRO A 31 8.61 7.27 -14.81
N MET A 32 7.67 6.32 -14.89
CA MET A 32 7.98 4.87 -14.88
C MET A 32 8.95 4.46 -15.99
N GLU A 33 8.81 5.00 -17.21
CA GLU A 33 9.71 4.71 -18.33
C GLU A 33 11.17 5.12 -18.05
N GLN A 34 11.38 6.17 -17.26
CA GLN A 34 12.73 6.60 -16.83
C GLN A 34 13.25 5.76 -15.65
N ALA A 35 12.34 5.36 -14.74
CA ALA A 35 12.67 4.51 -13.61
C ALA A 35 13.01 3.08 -14.03
N ALA A 36 12.41 2.58 -15.12
CA ALA A 36 12.61 1.23 -15.64
C ALA A 36 14.09 0.89 -15.89
N GLY A 37 14.87 1.82 -16.44
CA GLY A 37 16.31 1.62 -16.67
C GLY A 37 17.18 1.62 -15.41
N GLN A 38 16.63 2.05 -14.27
CA GLN A 38 17.38 2.22 -13.02
C GLN A 38 16.98 1.21 -11.94
N GLY A 39 15.72 0.76 -11.94
CA GLY A 39 15.19 -0.15 -10.93
C GLY A 39 15.73 -1.57 -11.05
N ASP A 40 15.99 -2.18 -9.89
CA ASP A 40 16.25 -3.62 -9.76
C ASP A 40 15.01 -4.35 -9.21
N PHE A 41 14.25 -3.65 -8.35
CA PHE A 41 12.97 -4.08 -7.79
C PHE A 41 11.88 -3.08 -8.15
N PHE A 42 10.74 -3.59 -8.60
CA PHE A 42 9.56 -2.82 -8.97
C PHE A 42 8.38 -3.26 -8.10
N ILE A 43 7.80 -2.31 -7.36
CA ILE A 43 6.71 -2.56 -6.42
C ILE A 43 5.55 -1.64 -6.79
N THR A 44 4.43 -2.20 -7.24
CA THR A 44 3.21 -1.44 -7.54
C THR A 44 2.32 -1.35 -6.31
N VAL A 45 1.82 -0.16 -5.99
CA VAL A 45 0.97 0.15 -4.81
C VAL A 45 -0.11 1.18 -5.16
N THR A 46 -0.65 1.10 -6.37
CA THR A 46 -1.43 2.21 -6.96
C THR A 46 -2.94 2.00 -6.92
N GLY A 47 -3.40 0.75 -6.87
CA GLY A 47 -4.80 0.40 -7.11
C GLY A 47 -5.25 0.57 -8.57
N CYS A 48 -4.32 0.82 -9.51
CA CYS A 48 -4.59 1.07 -10.92
C CYS A 48 -4.11 -0.07 -11.82
N THR A 49 -4.66 -0.17 -13.03
CA THR A 49 -4.26 -1.19 -14.00
C THR A 49 -3.07 -0.73 -14.85
N SER A 50 -2.25 -1.69 -15.29
CA SER A 50 -1.21 -1.48 -16.31
C SER A 50 -0.18 -0.40 -15.94
N VAL A 51 0.18 -0.34 -14.66
CA VAL A 51 1.22 0.54 -14.13
C VAL A 51 2.59 0.15 -14.68
N ILE A 52 2.81 -1.16 -14.77
CA ILE A 52 3.97 -1.75 -15.45
C ILE A 52 3.45 -2.51 -16.66
N ASP A 53 3.74 -1.96 -17.83
CA ASP A 53 3.30 -2.43 -19.14
C ASP A 53 4.48 -2.73 -20.08
N HIS A 54 4.17 -3.07 -21.33
CA HIS A 54 5.17 -3.30 -22.39
C HIS A 54 6.22 -2.18 -22.56
N ARG A 55 5.84 -0.90 -22.35
CA ARG A 55 6.78 0.23 -22.45
C ARG A 55 7.78 0.21 -21.30
N SER A 56 7.28 -0.12 -20.12
CA SER A 56 8.10 -0.26 -18.91
C SER A 56 9.10 -1.40 -19.08
N TYR A 57 8.66 -2.58 -19.54
CA TYR A 57 9.53 -3.76 -19.72
C TYR A 57 10.69 -3.52 -20.70
N ALA A 58 10.48 -2.74 -21.77
CA ALA A 58 11.52 -2.44 -22.74
C ALA A 58 12.75 -1.77 -22.10
N GLY A 59 12.52 -0.87 -21.14
CA GLY A 59 13.56 -0.16 -20.41
C GLY A 59 14.19 -0.94 -19.26
N MET A 60 13.57 -2.04 -18.79
CA MET A 60 14.04 -2.77 -17.62
C MET A 60 15.36 -3.51 -17.86
N LYS A 61 16.12 -3.63 -16.76
CA LYS A 61 17.35 -4.45 -16.70
C LYS A 61 17.01 -5.94 -16.77
N ASP A 62 17.98 -6.72 -17.25
CA ASP A 62 17.91 -8.17 -17.08
C ASP A 62 17.92 -8.53 -15.58
N GLY A 63 17.07 -9.48 -15.19
CA GLY A 63 16.92 -9.91 -13.81
C GLY A 63 16.03 -9.03 -12.93
N ALA A 64 15.33 -8.04 -13.50
CA ALA A 64 14.41 -7.19 -12.74
C ALA A 64 13.32 -8.01 -12.01
N ILE A 65 13.06 -7.65 -10.76
CA ILE A 65 12.08 -8.32 -9.89
C ILE A 65 10.85 -7.43 -9.74
N LEU A 66 9.68 -7.98 -10.02
CA LEU A 66 8.40 -7.30 -9.99
C LEU A 66 7.48 -7.92 -8.94
N CYS A 67 6.84 -7.08 -8.15
CA CYS A 67 5.77 -7.49 -7.26
C CYS A 67 4.71 -6.40 -7.14
N ASN A 68 3.54 -6.82 -6.68
CA ASN A 68 2.40 -5.96 -6.47
C ASN A 68 1.97 -6.02 -5.00
N ALA A 69 1.81 -4.85 -4.39
CA ALA A 69 1.27 -4.69 -3.05
C ALA A 69 -0.01 -3.84 -3.05
N GLY A 70 -0.54 -3.49 -4.23
CA GLY A 70 -1.85 -2.91 -4.39
C GLY A 70 -2.96 -3.94 -4.52
N HIS A 71 -4.15 -3.53 -4.98
CA HIS A 71 -5.38 -4.25 -4.66
C HIS A 71 -5.60 -5.53 -5.48
N PHE A 72 -5.37 -5.48 -6.79
CA PHE A 72 -5.62 -6.59 -7.73
C PHE A 72 -4.39 -6.90 -8.57
N ASN A 73 -4.37 -8.07 -9.22
CA ASN A 73 -3.27 -8.55 -10.05
C ASN A 73 -3.14 -7.89 -11.43
N VAL A 74 -3.63 -6.66 -11.57
CA VAL A 74 -3.70 -5.93 -12.84
C VAL A 74 -2.70 -4.79 -12.92
N GLU A 75 -1.99 -4.47 -11.82
CA GLU A 75 -1.02 -3.37 -11.83
C GLU A 75 0.24 -3.73 -12.63
N VAL A 76 0.66 -4.99 -12.55
CA VAL A 76 1.73 -5.57 -13.36
C VAL A 76 1.07 -6.35 -14.49
N ASP A 77 1.37 -6.00 -15.73
CA ASP A 77 0.84 -6.70 -16.91
C ASP A 77 1.56 -8.04 -17.08
N VAL A 78 1.14 -9.04 -16.30
CA VAL A 78 1.66 -10.42 -16.34
C VAL A 78 1.19 -11.14 -17.60
N ALA A 79 0.01 -10.80 -18.12
CA ALA A 79 -0.52 -11.38 -19.35
C ALA A 79 0.41 -11.08 -20.54
N TYR A 80 0.89 -9.84 -20.66
CA TYR A 80 1.89 -9.49 -21.64
C TYR A 80 3.16 -10.36 -21.53
N LEU A 81 3.64 -10.62 -20.31
CA LEU A 81 4.80 -11.48 -20.10
C LEU A 81 4.52 -12.93 -20.51
N GLU A 82 3.34 -13.47 -20.18
CA GLU A 82 2.93 -14.83 -20.57
C GLU A 82 2.84 -15.00 -22.10
N GLU A 83 2.32 -13.99 -22.81
CA GLU A 83 2.18 -14.03 -24.26
C GLU A 83 3.50 -13.81 -25.02
N ASN A 84 4.42 -13.03 -24.45
CA ASN A 84 5.63 -12.58 -25.16
C ASN A 84 6.92 -13.27 -24.70
N ALA A 85 6.91 -13.97 -23.57
CA ALA A 85 8.05 -14.76 -23.13
C ALA A 85 8.35 -15.89 -24.11
N LYS A 86 9.64 -16.11 -24.35
CA LYS A 86 10.16 -17.30 -25.01
C LYS A 86 10.04 -18.53 -24.13
N GLU A 87 10.18 -18.36 -22.81
CA GLU A 87 10.12 -19.43 -21.82
C GLU A 87 9.59 -18.87 -20.50
N VAL A 88 8.66 -19.60 -19.87
CA VAL A 88 8.14 -19.33 -18.53
C VAL A 88 8.53 -20.49 -17.63
N PHE A 89 9.17 -20.20 -16.49
CA PHE A 89 9.65 -21.22 -15.57
C PHE A 89 9.48 -20.81 -14.11
N THR A 90 9.37 -21.77 -13.22
CA THR A 90 9.36 -21.51 -11.77
C THR A 90 10.79 -21.32 -11.29
N ALA A 91 11.16 -20.10 -10.94
CA ALA A 91 12.50 -19.80 -10.42
C ALA A 91 12.65 -20.20 -8.95
N ARG A 92 11.59 -19.98 -8.16
CA ARG A 92 11.45 -20.41 -6.76
C ARG A 92 9.96 -20.53 -6.43
N GLN A 93 9.62 -21.14 -5.30
CA GLN A 93 8.26 -21.04 -4.75
C GLN A 93 7.79 -19.58 -4.75
N ASN A 94 6.63 -19.34 -5.36
CA ASN A 94 6.01 -18.02 -5.56
C ASN A 94 6.78 -17.05 -6.46
N ILE A 95 7.79 -17.48 -7.21
CA ILE A 95 8.53 -16.62 -8.15
C ILE A 95 8.59 -17.29 -9.51
N LYS A 96 7.93 -16.69 -10.50
CA LYS A 96 8.00 -17.10 -11.91
C LYS A 96 9.00 -16.24 -12.66
N GLY A 97 9.86 -16.89 -13.45
CA GLY A 97 10.76 -16.26 -14.40
C GLY A 97 10.15 -16.26 -15.79
N TYR A 98 10.26 -15.13 -16.48
CA TYR A 98 9.80 -14.89 -17.84
C TYR A 98 11.00 -14.50 -18.68
N ARG A 99 11.53 -15.45 -19.44
CA ARG A 99 12.65 -15.21 -20.36
C ARG A 99 12.10 -14.70 -21.68
N MET A 100 12.43 -13.47 -22.02
CA MET A 100 11.97 -12.78 -23.22
C MET A 100 12.75 -13.20 -24.46
N LYS A 101 12.23 -12.83 -25.63
CA LYS A 101 12.86 -13.16 -26.94
C LYS A 101 14.20 -12.48 -27.15
N ASP A 102 14.43 -11.31 -26.53
CA ASP A 102 15.69 -10.56 -26.55
C ASP A 102 16.74 -11.12 -25.57
N GLY A 103 16.38 -12.14 -24.77
CA GLY A 103 17.26 -12.79 -23.80
C GLY A 103 17.14 -12.27 -22.37
N LYS A 104 16.49 -11.13 -22.13
CA LYS A 104 16.23 -10.63 -20.78
C LYS A 104 15.30 -11.57 -20.02
N THR A 105 15.49 -11.69 -18.72
CA THR A 105 14.63 -12.47 -17.82
C THR A 105 14.03 -11.55 -16.76
N PHE A 106 12.71 -11.57 -16.64
CA PHE A 106 11.98 -10.84 -15.59
C PHE A 106 11.42 -11.82 -14.56
N TYR A 107 11.43 -11.44 -13.29
CA TYR A 107 10.93 -12.29 -12.21
C TYR A 107 9.71 -11.66 -11.57
N VAL A 108 8.57 -12.34 -11.61
CA VAL A 108 7.34 -11.87 -10.98
C VAL A 108 7.06 -12.69 -9.72
N ILE A 109 6.93 -12.00 -8.59
CA ILE A 109 6.53 -12.60 -7.32
C ILE A 109 5.01 -12.72 -7.25
N ALA A 110 4.53 -13.87 -6.77
CA ALA A 110 3.13 -14.16 -6.52
C ALA A 110 2.19 -13.95 -7.72
N GLU A 111 2.69 -14.14 -8.94
CA GLU A 111 1.91 -13.95 -10.19
C GLU A 111 1.31 -12.54 -10.31
N GLY A 112 1.96 -11.52 -9.73
CA GLY A 112 1.47 -10.15 -9.72
C GLY A 112 0.30 -9.92 -8.74
N ARG A 113 -0.07 -10.91 -7.92
CA ARG A 113 -1.03 -10.75 -6.84
C ARG A 113 -0.39 -10.05 -5.63
N LEU A 114 -1.24 -9.72 -4.66
CA LEU A 114 -0.89 -9.01 -3.44
C LEU A 114 0.20 -9.78 -2.66
N VAL A 115 1.44 -9.29 -2.77
CA VAL A 115 2.66 -10.02 -2.44
C VAL A 115 2.79 -10.31 -0.96
N ASN A 116 2.34 -9.41 -0.09
CA ASN A 116 2.42 -9.60 1.35
C ASN A 116 1.45 -10.67 1.86
N LEU A 117 0.40 -11.04 1.12
CA LEU A 117 -0.47 -12.18 1.45
C LEU A 117 -0.03 -13.46 0.77
N ALA A 118 0.34 -13.39 -0.50
CA ALA A 118 0.65 -14.58 -1.30
C ALA A 118 2.08 -15.10 -1.10
N ALA A 119 3.02 -14.22 -0.74
CA ALA A 119 4.42 -14.53 -0.51
C ALA A 119 4.95 -14.00 0.83
N GLY A 120 4.05 -13.61 1.74
CA GLY A 120 4.36 -13.18 3.11
C GLY A 120 3.22 -13.56 4.07
N ASP A 121 3.31 -13.09 5.31
CA ASP A 121 2.36 -13.43 6.39
C ASP A 121 1.22 -12.41 6.57
N GLY A 122 1.01 -11.54 5.59
CA GLY A 122 0.04 -10.46 5.65
C GLY A 122 0.42 -9.37 6.66
N HIS A 123 -0.59 -8.85 7.36
CA HIS A 123 -0.39 -7.90 8.44
C HIS A 123 -0.20 -8.65 9.77
N PRO A 124 0.67 -8.17 10.67
CA PRO A 124 0.79 -8.71 12.02
C PRO A 124 -0.55 -8.74 12.75
N ALA A 125 -0.74 -9.71 13.64
CA ALA A 125 -1.99 -9.90 14.37
C ALA A 125 -2.39 -8.65 15.16
N GLU A 126 -1.43 -7.89 15.68
CA GLU A 126 -1.64 -6.66 16.45
C GLU A 126 -2.18 -5.50 15.60
N ILE A 127 -1.85 -5.49 14.30
CA ILE A 127 -2.40 -4.51 13.34
C ILE A 127 -3.82 -4.93 12.93
N MET A 128 -4.03 -6.24 12.76
CA MET A 128 -5.35 -6.79 12.44
C MET A 128 -6.34 -6.63 13.60
N ASP A 129 -5.87 -6.74 14.84
CA ASP A 129 -6.65 -6.52 16.07
C ASP A 129 -7.34 -5.15 16.08
N MET A 130 -6.60 -4.07 15.77
CA MET A 130 -7.19 -2.73 15.67
C MET A 130 -8.21 -2.64 14.52
N SER A 131 -7.89 -3.22 13.35
CA SER A 131 -8.78 -3.20 12.18
C SER A 131 -10.11 -3.91 12.46
N PHE A 132 -10.05 -5.10 13.08
CA PHE A 132 -11.24 -5.86 13.46
C PHE A 132 -12.02 -5.18 14.59
N SER A 133 -11.32 -4.53 15.53
CA SER A 133 -11.97 -3.72 16.57
C SER A 133 -12.77 -2.57 15.96
N LEU A 134 -12.22 -1.85 14.98
CA LEU A 134 -12.94 -0.81 14.24
C LEU A 134 -14.15 -1.37 13.49
N GLN A 135 -14.01 -2.53 12.83
CA GLN A 135 -15.13 -3.17 12.12
C GLN A 135 -16.24 -3.63 13.08
N ALA A 136 -15.88 -4.21 14.23
CA ALA A 136 -16.84 -4.61 15.26
C ALA A 136 -17.56 -3.38 15.86
N SER A 137 -16.81 -2.31 16.15
CA SER A 137 -17.39 -1.06 16.64
C SER A 137 -18.25 -0.35 15.60
N ALA A 138 -17.89 -0.44 14.31
CA ALA A 138 -18.73 0.05 13.21
C ALA A 138 -20.05 -0.73 13.15
N ALA A 139 -20.00 -2.06 13.22
CA ALA A 139 -21.22 -2.89 13.25
C ALA A 139 -22.10 -2.55 14.46
N TYR A 140 -21.50 -2.37 15.64
CA TYR A 140 -22.21 -1.93 16.83
C TYR A 140 -22.85 -0.54 16.65
N TYR A 141 -22.12 0.41 16.06
CA TYR A 141 -22.63 1.75 15.76
C TYR A 141 -23.85 1.72 14.83
N LEU A 142 -23.83 0.87 13.80
CA LEU A 142 -24.95 0.70 12.87
C LEU A 142 -26.21 0.19 13.60
N VAL A 143 -26.06 -0.82 14.46
CA VAL A 143 -27.18 -1.36 15.25
C VAL A 143 -27.72 -0.32 16.22
N LYS A 144 -26.84 0.37 16.96
CA LYS A 144 -27.22 1.40 17.95
C LYS A 144 -27.96 2.58 17.33
N ASN A 145 -27.66 2.90 16.07
CA ASN A 145 -28.24 4.03 15.34
C ASN A 145 -29.24 3.61 14.26
N GLN A 146 -29.75 2.38 14.33
CA GLN A 146 -30.74 1.88 13.38
C GLN A 146 -31.93 2.86 13.26
N GLY A 147 -32.30 3.19 12.03
CA GLY A 147 -33.39 4.12 11.73
C GLY A 147 -33.05 5.60 11.85
N LYS A 148 -31.85 5.96 12.33
CA LYS A 148 -31.36 7.35 12.40
C LYS A 148 -30.35 7.68 11.30
N LEU A 149 -29.76 6.66 10.69
CA LEU A 149 -28.77 6.82 9.63
C LEU A 149 -29.48 7.10 8.29
N THR A 150 -29.23 8.27 7.72
CA THR A 150 -29.82 8.72 6.44
C THR A 150 -28.92 8.42 5.25
N GLU A 151 -27.61 8.40 5.47
CA GLU A 151 -26.60 8.18 4.44
C GLU A 151 -26.32 6.69 4.21
N LYS A 152 -25.99 6.34 2.96
CA LYS A 152 -25.60 4.97 2.59
C LYS A 152 -24.11 4.71 2.78
N LEU A 153 -23.30 5.75 2.67
CA LEU A 153 -21.86 5.70 2.89
C LEU A 153 -21.54 6.62 4.07
N ILE A 154 -21.18 6.03 5.20
CA ILE A 154 -20.93 6.74 6.44
C ILE A 154 -19.47 6.50 6.81
N PRO A 155 -18.61 7.55 6.83
CA PRO A 155 -17.29 7.45 7.42
C PRO A 155 -17.40 7.00 8.87
N LEU A 156 -16.44 6.23 9.36
CA LEU A 156 -16.44 5.82 10.76
C LEU A 156 -16.44 7.07 11.64
N PRO A 157 -17.38 7.22 12.59
CA PRO A 157 -17.41 8.38 13.47
C PRO A 157 -16.12 8.48 14.27
N TYR A 158 -15.57 9.70 14.35
CA TYR A 158 -14.30 9.96 15.01
C TYR A 158 -14.24 9.46 16.46
N GLU A 159 -15.35 9.56 17.19
CA GLU A 159 -15.46 9.11 18.58
C GLU A 159 -15.30 7.59 18.70
N VAL A 160 -15.80 6.83 17.72
CA VAL A 160 -15.65 5.37 17.68
C VAL A 160 -14.20 4.97 17.44
N ASP A 161 -13.50 5.71 16.58
CA ASP A 161 -12.07 5.50 16.33
C ASP A 161 -11.24 5.83 17.58
N GLN A 162 -11.56 6.94 18.27
CA GLN A 162 -10.94 7.30 19.54
C GLN A 162 -11.14 6.24 20.63
N ASP A 163 -12.34 5.66 20.73
CA ASP A 163 -12.63 4.62 21.73
C ASP A 163 -11.76 3.37 21.51
N VAL A 164 -11.59 2.95 20.24
CA VAL A 164 -10.70 1.84 19.89
C VAL A 164 -9.24 2.18 20.21
N ALA A 165 -8.79 3.38 19.87
CA ALA A 165 -7.44 3.84 20.17
C ALA A 165 -7.14 3.90 21.68
N ARG A 166 -8.06 4.45 22.49
CA ARG A 166 -7.96 4.50 23.95
C ARG A 166 -7.91 3.10 24.55
N THR A 167 -8.76 2.20 24.06
CA THR A 167 -8.79 0.79 24.50
C THR A 167 -7.44 0.12 24.22
N LYS A 168 -6.87 0.34 23.03
CA LYS A 168 -5.56 -0.22 22.65
C LYS A 168 -4.43 0.32 23.53
N LEU A 169 -4.40 1.63 23.78
CA LEU A 169 -3.40 2.26 24.66
C LEU A 169 -3.47 1.69 26.07
N SER A 170 -4.67 1.59 26.63
CA SER A 170 -4.93 1.01 27.96
C SER A 170 -4.44 -0.44 28.04
N PHE A 171 -4.77 -1.27 27.04
CA PHE A 171 -4.27 -2.66 26.95
C PHE A 171 -2.74 -2.74 26.90
N MET A 172 -2.10 -1.81 26.19
CA MET A 172 -0.64 -1.73 26.08
C MET A 172 0.03 -1.10 27.32
N GLY A 173 -0.74 -0.70 28.34
CA GLY A 173 -0.23 -0.11 29.57
C GLY A 173 0.18 1.37 29.45
N TYR A 174 -0.33 2.08 28.43
CA TYR A 174 -0.06 3.50 28.23
C TYR A 174 -1.22 4.37 28.74
N GLU A 175 -0.87 5.49 29.32
CA GLU A 175 -1.79 6.59 29.66
C GLU A 175 -1.44 7.83 28.82
N ILE A 176 -2.41 8.71 28.63
CA ILE A 176 -2.24 9.96 27.86
C ILE A 176 -2.84 11.13 28.64
N ASP A 177 -2.35 12.33 28.35
CA ASP A 177 -2.85 13.56 28.95
C ASP A 177 -4.31 13.84 28.59
N THR A 178 -4.97 14.66 29.41
CA THR A 178 -6.28 15.22 29.12
C THR A 178 -6.21 16.74 29.17
N LEU A 179 -6.94 17.39 28.26
CA LEU A 179 -7.02 18.85 28.26
C LEU A 179 -7.66 19.33 29.56
N SER A 180 -6.97 20.24 30.25
CA SER A 180 -7.53 21.06 31.32
C SER A 180 -8.69 21.92 30.81
N GLU A 181 -9.53 22.41 31.71
CA GLU A 181 -10.63 23.31 31.34
C GLU A 181 -10.14 24.58 30.64
N GLU A 182 -8.99 25.13 31.07
CA GLU A 182 -8.37 26.31 30.46
C GLU A 182 -7.94 26.03 29.02
N GLN A 183 -7.26 24.90 28.77
CA GLN A 183 -6.86 24.50 27.43
C GLN A 183 -8.05 24.27 26.49
N ARG A 184 -9.14 23.66 26.99
CA ARG A 184 -10.37 23.49 26.19
C ARG A 184 -10.97 24.84 25.82
N LYS A 185 -11.14 25.73 26.80
CA LYS A 185 -11.66 27.09 26.57
C LYS A 185 -10.82 27.86 25.55
N TYR A 186 -9.48 27.75 25.64
CA TYR A 186 -8.58 28.40 24.70
C TYR A 186 -8.69 27.84 23.27
N LEU A 187 -8.82 26.53 23.11
CA LEU A 187 -9.00 25.92 21.79
C LEU A 187 -10.37 26.26 21.19
N ASP A 188 -11.41 26.36 22.02
CA ASP A 188 -12.77 26.70 21.59
C ASP A 188 -12.97 28.22 21.35
N SER A 189 -12.06 29.08 21.80
CA SER A 189 -12.25 30.55 21.76
C SER A 189 -12.04 31.20 20.38
N TRP A 190 -11.57 30.46 19.39
CA TRP A 190 -11.26 30.97 18.03
C TRP A 190 -12.12 30.28 16.96
N GLN A 191 -13.44 30.27 17.13
CA GLN A 191 -14.33 29.99 15.99
C GLN A 191 -14.41 31.26 15.12
N VAL A 192 -13.70 31.26 13.99
CA VAL A 192 -13.93 32.15 12.84
C VAL A 192 -14.98 31.53 11.94
#